data_AF-A0A949XTF0-F1
#
_entry.id   AF-A0A949XTF0-F1
#
_cell.length_a   1.000
_cell.length_b   1.000
_cell.length_c   1.000
_cell.angle_alpha   90.00
_cell.angle_beta   90.00
_cell.angle_gamma   90.00
#
_symmetry.space_group_name_H-M   'P 1'
#
loop_
_entity.id
_entity.type
_entity.pdbx_description
1 polymer ?
#
loop_
_entity_poly.entity_id
_entity_poly.type
_entity_poly.pdbx_seq_one_letter_code
_entity_poly.pdbx_strand_id
1 'polypeptide(L)'
;FYEVENKDGALRPGQRVGVTLPLKGDDQSLVVPRAALLRDIHGGAWVYEKVGDHSYARRRVLVDRVVGDLAALASGPKPGAQVVTAGAAELFGVEFGGGK
;
A
#
# COMPACT_ATOMS: atom_id res chain seq x y z
N PHE A 1 7.45 -16.86 24.67
CA PHE A 1 8.06 -15.92 25.62
C PHE A 1 9.22 -15.24 24.89
N TYR A 2 9.48 -13.96 25.15
CA TYR A 2 10.59 -13.22 24.53
C TYR A 2 11.67 -12.98 25.59
N GLU A 3 12.92 -13.17 25.22
CA GLU A 3 14.08 -13.00 26.09
C GLU A 3 15.09 -12.09 25.39
N VAL A 4 15.76 -11.24 26.17
CA VAL A 4 16.83 -10.36 25.69
C VAL A 4 18.03 -10.53 26.60
N GLU A 5 19.22 -10.73 26.02
CA GLU A 5 20.44 -10.78 26.81
C GLU A 5 20.71 -9.42 27.46
N ASN A 6 21.05 -9.43 28.75
CA ASN A 6 21.34 -8.23 29.54
C ASN A 6 22.63 -8.41 30.36
N LYS A 7 23.72 -8.85 29.69
CA LYS A 7 24.98 -9.24 30.34
C LYS A 7 25.70 -8.08 31.02
N ASP A 8 25.49 -6.87 30.54
CA ASP A 8 26.07 -5.63 31.05
C ASP A 8 25.14 -4.88 32.04
N GLY A 9 23.93 -5.39 32.27
CA GLY A 9 22.95 -4.78 33.17
C GLY A 9 22.38 -3.44 32.66
N ALA A 10 22.50 -3.16 31.36
CA ALA A 10 22.02 -1.91 30.77
C ALA A 10 20.48 -1.77 30.83
N LEU A 11 19.75 -2.90 30.81
CA LEU A 11 18.29 -2.93 30.94
C LEU A 11 17.89 -3.09 32.40
N ARG A 12 17.00 -2.21 32.88
CA ARG A 12 16.51 -2.22 34.26
C ARG A 12 15.05 -2.70 34.36
N PRO A 13 14.66 -3.40 35.43
CA PRO A 13 13.25 -3.67 35.69
C PRO A 13 12.41 -2.38 35.70
N GLY A 14 11.27 -2.39 35.02
CA GLY A 14 10.40 -1.21 34.87
C GLY A 14 10.78 -0.25 33.73
N GLN A 15 11.89 -0.48 33.03
CA GLN A 15 12.25 0.29 31.84
C GLN A 15 11.29 0.00 30.68
N ARG A 16 10.86 1.05 29.98
CA ARG A 16 10.07 0.91 28.75
C ARG A 16 10.98 0.51 27.60
N VAL A 17 10.61 -0.53 26.86
CA VAL A 17 11.34 -1.04 25.70
C VAL A 17 10.41 -1.07 24.49
N GLY A 18 10.89 -0.56 23.35
CA GLY A 18 10.21 -0.71 22.07
C GLY A 18 10.69 -1.98 21.37
N VAL A 19 9.75 -2.80 20.90
CA VAL A 19 10.06 -4.01 20.12
C VAL A 19 9.38 -3.88 18.76
N THR A 20 10.14 -4.07 17.68
CA THR A 20 9.62 -4.15 16.32
C THR A 20 9.71 -5.58 15.84
N LEU A 21 8.56 -6.18 15.54
CA LEU A 21 8.48 -7.55 15.03
C LEU A 21 8.20 -7.50 13.53
N PRO A 22 9.16 -7.84 12.65
CA PRO A 22 8.87 -8.00 11.24
C PRO A 22 7.97 -9.24 11.06
N LEU A 23 6.78 -9.06 10.53
CA LEU A 23 5.91 -10.17 10.15
C LEU A 23 6.50 -10.82 8.90
N LYS A 24 7.03 -12.03 9.04
CA LYS A 24 7.46 -12.85 7.89
C LYS A 24 6.22 -13.47 7.26
N GLY A 25 5.87 -13.02 6.06
CA GLY A 25 5.01 -13.74 5.13
C GLY A 25 5.73 -13.85 3.80
N ASP A 26 6.25 -15.03 3.48
CA ASP A 26 6.80 -15.37 2.16
C ASP A 26 5.67 -15.63 1.15
N ASP A 27 4.69 -14.73 1.11
CA ASP A 27 3.61 -14.80 0.15
C ASP A 27 3.92 -13.84 -1.00
N GLN A 28 4.12 -14.40 -2.19
CA GLN A 28 4.30 -13.60 -3.40
C GLN A 28 3.02 -12.81 -3.65
N SER A 29 3.08 -11.50 -3.48
CA SER A 29 1.93 -10.62 -3.66
C SER A 29 2.20 -9.60 -4.75
N LEU A 30 1.15 -9.28 -5.52
CA LEU A 30 1.17 -8.14 -6.43
C LEU A 30 1.24 -6.86 -5.60
N VAL A 31 2.28 -6.05 -5.80
CA VAL A 31 2.48 -4.82 -5.06
C VAL A 31 2.36 -3.59 -5.96
N VAL A 32 1.79 -2.52 -5.41
CA VAL A 32 1.76 -1.18 -6.03
C VAL A 32 2.22 -0.14 -5.01
N PRO A 33 2.79 1.01 -5.45
CA PRO A 33 3.03 2.13 -4.55
C PRO A 33 1.72 2.60 -3.91
N ARG A 34 1.73 2.86 -2.60
CA ARG A 34 0.58 3.36 -1.84
C ARG A 34 -0.01 4.62 -2.49
N ALA A 35 0.84 5.49 -3.03
CA ALA A 35 0.42 6.72 -3.69
C ALA A 35 -0.45 6.50 -4.95
N ALA A 36 -0.40 5.30 -5.56
CA ALA A 36 -1.25 4.93 -6.68
C ALA A 36 -2.68 4.51 -6.27
N LEU A 37 -2.91 4.23 -4.99
CA LEU A 37 -4.21 3.80 -4.49
C LEU A 37 -5.15 4.99 -4.30
N LEU A 38 -6.32 4.87 -4.89
CA LEU A 38 -7.46 5.75 -4.65
C LEU A 38 -8.55 4.99 -3.91
N ARG A 39 -9.20 5.67 -2.96
CA ARG A 39 -10.37 5.14 -2.26
C ARG A 39 -11.60 5.96 -2.62
N ASP A 40 -12.68 5.29 -2.98
CA ASP A 40 -13.98 5.92 -3.18
C ASP A 40 -14.79 6.01 -1.87
N ILE A 41 -15.89 6.75 -1.91
CA ILE A 41 -16.79 6.97 -0.76
C ILE A 41 -17.51 5.70 -0.29
N HIS A 42 -17.54 4.66 -1.11
CA HIS A 42 -18.14 3.37 -0.80
C HIS A 42 -17.09 2.38 -0.24
N GLY A 43 -15.90 2.87 0.11
CA GLY A 43 -14.80 2.08 0.67
C GLY A 43 -14.01 1.28 -0.37
N GLY A 44 -14.31 1.48 -1.64
CA GLY A 44 -13.66 0.79 -2.74
C GLY A 44 -12.29 1.32 -3.11
N ALA A 45 -11.38 0.44 -3.54
CA ALA A 45 -10.02 0.81 -3.91
C ALA A 45 -9.77 0.67 -5.43
N TRP A 46 -9.05 1.64 -6.00
CA TRP A 46 -8.76 1.72 -7.43
C TRP A 46 -7.32 2.14 -7.69
N VAL A 47 -6.82 1.77 -8.88
CA VAL A 47 -5.58 2.32 -9.48
C VAL A 47 -5.87 2.72 -10.93
N TYR A 48 -5.04 3.60 -11.49
CA TYR A 48 -5.05 3.89 -12.93
C TYR A 48 -3.90 3.15 -13.62
N GLU A 49 -4.24 2.24 -14.52
CA GLU A 49 -3.29 1.51 -15.38
C GLU A 49 -3.07 2.28 -16.68
N LYS A 50 -1.81 2.48 -17.09
CA LYS A 50 -1.49 3.04 -18.41
C LYS A 50 -1.75 1.98 -19.49
N VAL A 51 -2.67 2.28 -20.40
CA VAL A 51 -3.07 1.39 -21.51
C VAL A 51 -2.65 1.90 -22.90
N GLY A 52 -2.10 3.11 -22.96
CA GLY A 52 -1.58 3.72 -24.19
C GLY A 52 -0.85 5.02 -23.87
N ASP A 53 -0.41 5.75 -24.90
CA ASP A 53 0.18 7.06 -24.68
C ASP A 53 -0.86 8.04 -24.16
N HIS A 54 -0.59 8.62 -23.00
CA HIS A 54 -1.54 9.46 -22.24
C HIS A 54 -2.94 8.86 -22.03
N SER A 55 -3.08 7.52 -22.12
CA SER A 55 -4.36 6.83 -21.97
C SER A 55 -4.32 5.89 -20.77
N TYR A 56 -5.33 6.02 -19.91
CA TYR A 56 -5.37 5.37 -18.60
C TYR A 56 -6.72 4.71 -18.35
N ALA A 57 -6.70 3.49 -17.81
CA ALA A 57 -7.89 2.75 -17.43
C ALA A 57 -7.97 2.60 -15.91
N ARG A 58 -9.12 2.94 -15.33
CA ARG A 58 -9.38 2.72 -13.90
C ARG A 58 -9.59 1.23 -13.65
N ARG A 59 -8.82 0.66 -12.73
CA ARG A 59 -8.87 -0.76 -12.35
C ARG A 59 -9.25 -0.88 -10.89
N ARG A 60 -10.26 -1.70 -10.61
CA ARG A 60 -10.60 -2.07 -9.23
C ARG A 60 -9.47 -2.90 -8.66
N VAL A 61 -9.12 -2.65 -7.40
CA VAL A 61 -8.16 -3.47 -6.67
C VAL A 61 -8.73 -3.89 -5.33
N LEU A 62 -8.30 -5.04 -4.85
CA LEU A 62 -8.49 -5.46 -3.47
C LEU A 62 -7.16 -5.35 -2.76
N VAL A 63 -7.09 -4.50 -1.73
CA VAL A 63 -5.89 -4.31 -0.93
C VAL A 63 -5.91 -5.33 0.21
N ASP A 64 -4.90 -6.18 0.27
CA ASP A 64 -4.73 -7.13 1.36
C ASP A 64 -4.10 -6.43 2.58
N ARG A 65 -2.96 -5.78 2.36
CA ARG A 65 -2.21 -5.07 3.41
C ARG A 65 -1.42 -3.90 2.83
N VAL A 66 -1.06 -2.95 3.69
CA VAL A 66 -0.16 -1.84 3.36
C VAL A 66 1.03 -1.89 4.30
N VAL A 67 2.24 -1.84 3.76
CA VAL A 67 3.50 -1.89 4.50
C VAL A 67 4.40 -0.76 3.99
N GLY A 68 4.61 0.25 4.84
CA GLY A 68 5.31 1.47 4.44
C GLY A 68 4.62 2.14 3.23
N ASP A 69 5.40 2.38 2.18
CA ASP A 69 4.95 3.03 0.95
C ASP A 69 4.40 2.06 -0.11
N LEU A 70 4.23 0.78 0.24
CA LEU A 70 3.72 -0.25 -0.66
C LEU A 70 2.38 -0.80 -0.18
N ALA A 71 1.50 -1.09 -1.12
CA ALA A 71 0.29 -1.84 -0.90
C ALA A 71 0.37 -3.19 -1.61
N ALA A 72 0.16 -4.25 -0.86
CA ALA A 72 -0.01 -5.60 -1.38
C ALA A 72 -1.48 -5.80 -1.77
N LEU A 73 -1.70 -6.34 -2.96
CA LEU A 73 -3.01 -6.52 -3.57
C LEU A 73 -3.37 -8.01 -3.57
N ALA A 74 -4.60 -8.32 -3.12
CA ALA A 74 -5.23 -9.62 -3.32
C ALA A 74 -5.74 -9.78 -4.75
N SER A 75 -6.09 -8.67 -5.42
CA SER A 75 -6.43 -8.65 -6.85
C SER A 75 -6.22 -7.27 -7.45
N GLY A 76 -5.96 -7.22 -8.76
CA GLY A 76 -5.70 -5.97 -9.46
C GLY A 76 -5.17 -6.17 -10.89
N PRO A 77 -4.43 -5.18 -11.42
CA PRO A 77 -3.79 -5.26 -12.74
C PRO A 77 -2.86 -6.47 -12.89
N LYS A 78 -2.54 -6.83 -14.13
CA LYS A 78 -1.56 -7.90 -14.38
C LYS A 78 -0.17 -7.48 -13.84
N PRO A 79 0.64 -8.42 -13.34
CA PRO A 79 2.04 -8.15 -13.05
C PRO A 79 2.75 -7.48 -14.23
N GLY A 80 3.53 -6.43 -13.96
CA GLY A 80 4.20 -5.61 -14.97
C GLY A 80 3.37 -4.44 -15.53
N ALA A 81 2.09 -4.31 -15.16
CA ALA A 81 1.28 -3.15 -15.52
C ALA A 81 1.87 -1.86 -14.93
N GLN A 82 1.92 -0.81 -15.75
CA GLN A 82 2.33 0.52 -15.31
C GLN A 82 1.15 1.23 -14.65
N VAL A 83 1.32 1.65 -13.39
CA VAL A 83 0.29 2.37 -12.63
C VAL A 83 0.71 3.81 -12.35
N VAL A 84 -0.28 4.70 -12.30
CA VAL A 84 -0.06 6.12 -12.00
C VAL A 84 0.16 6.31 -10.50
N THR A 85 1.29 6.91 -10.11
CA THR A 85 1.66 7.16 -8.71
C THR A 85 1.59 8.63 -8.31
N ALA A 86 1.61 9.54 -9.27
CA ALA A 86 1.43 10.97 -9.10
C ALA A 86 0.30 11.43 -10.03
N GLY A 87 -0.61 12.25 -9.51
CA GLY A 87 -1.79 12.70 -10.27
C GLY A 87 -2.93 11.69 -10.41
N ALA A 88 -2.90 10.59 -9.66
CA ALA A 88 -4.00 9.63 -9.64
C ALA A 88 -5.34 10.28 -9.24
N ALA A 89 -5.33 11.18 -8.25
CA ALA A 89 -6.52 11.93 -7.82
C ALA A 89 -7.03 12.90 -8.90
N GLU A 90 -6.14 13.43 -9.74
CA GLU A 90 -6.48 14.35 -10.84
C GLU A 90 -7.19 13.59 -11.96
N LEU A 91 -6.70 12.39 -12.33
CA LEU A 91 -7.39 11.48 -13.26
C LEU A 91 -8.80 11.12 -12.75
N PHE A 92 -8.92 10.88 -11.45
CA PHE A 92 -10.23 10.62 -10.82
C PHE A 92 -11.18 11.82 -10.90
N GLY A 93 -10.68 13.02 -10.65
CA GLY A 93 -11.46 14.25 -10.78
C GLY A 93 -11.95 14.50 -12.21
N VAL A 94 -11.16 14.14 -13.23
CA VAL A 94 -11.55 14.23 -14.64
C VAL A 94 -12.65 13.23 -14.99
N GLU A 95 -12.60 12.00 -14.46
CA GLU A 95 -13.58 10.94 -14.76
C GLU A 95 -14.97 11.22 -14.16
N PHE A 96 -15.04 11.81 -12.97
CA PHE A 96 -16.31 12.03 -12.25
C PHE A 96 -16.82 13.48 -12.25
N GLY A 97 -16.00 14.43 -12.74
CA GLY A 97 -16.29 15.85 -12.71
C GLY A 97 -16.09 16.44 -11.31
N GLY A 98 -15.30 17.50 -11.21
CA GLY A 98 -15.27 18.33 -10.01
C GLY A 98 -16.65 18.91 -9.77
N GLY A 99 -17.24 18.62 -8.60
CA GLY A 99 -18.54 19.14 -8.20
C GLY A 99 -18.58 20.66 -8.41
N LYS A 100 -19.60 21.13 -9.13
CA LYS A 100 -20.02 22.52 -9.12
C LYS A 100 -21.00 22.74 -7.97
#